data_AF-A0A401M6B3-F1
#
_entry.id   AF-A0A401M6B3-F1
#
_cell.length_a   1.000
_cell.length_b   1.000
_cell.length_c   1.000
_cell.angle_alpha   90.00
_cell.angle_beta   90.00
_cell.angle_gamma   90.00
#
_symmetry.space_group_name_H-M   'P 1'
#
loop_
_entity.id
_entity.type
_entity.pdbx_description
1 polymer ?
#
loop_
_entity_poly.entity_id
_entity_poly.type
_entity_poly.pdbx_seq_one_letter_code
_entity_poly.pdbx_strand_id
1 'polypeptide(L)'
;MSLDLSHGFFGEVQFNTQTVRQVFAANFLERAGTVRMSFPGRELSMWFDQPGVALVKHPDPAVARVEVTLGLFARLSDRSDEARALFTARGTIKDRKLLVGTETRACPSVDFKDAAPADIVQTFTTNSEYDDPVATAVRKVLQESPFALGPLADASGKRFYRTYFDVPNHPQGMLVMFIAAFGEPPTPPTVTERRFSSDAMLLVPDDLVKPAIDKGLAQAGLATLPAQLNPDVKVNSLQVSLQNGHIRIEGSGTNTTEVLSIPIETDFTFKAFVQPLVNADGTVGIHVISTQQDLVGAGSAFADFISAGALTRLMERLLPEAISGLSLGSISGLDFFASNTPRRDDSAPATPGSLPIIFANGMGIRFDVHVSMPNDIKPPYIRGHVDSKQFHVKGCQFGDLITFAHLRKFPSTTAALAAGFDGCAVCQPEFHVPEFGDLSIVVEHPEGVQPGLPVTVRATYAGDLVRFGVTLVPAAEEDVSAETIMSNGVPTHFLTFDHLVPADWTVLATAGTWSVETAVRVGTRVLAPDGSVEGKGTQLRATVGKPGLVQVIE
;
A
#
# COMPACT_ATOMS: atom_id res chain seq x y z
N MET A 1 8.75 40.08 6.36
CA MET A 1 8.00 39.44 7.45
C MET A 1 8.70 38.11 7.74
N SER A 2 9.14 37.90 8.98
CA SER A 2 9.63 36.58 9.41
C SER A 2 8.43 35.65 9.46
N LEU A 3 8.35 34.69 8.54
CA LEU A 3 7.38 33.60 8.67
C LEU A 3 7.84 32.78 9.87
N ASP A 4 6.99 32.60 10.86
CA ASP A 4 7.23 31.63 11.93
C ASP A 4 7.22 30.22 11.29
N LEU A 5 8.27 29.41 11.51
CA LEU A 5 8.44 28.13 10.81
C LEU A 5 7.35 27.11 11.18
N SER A 6 6.90 27.14 12.43
CA SER A 6 5.85 26.28 12.98
C SER A 6 4.60 27.07 13.35
N HIS A 7 4.47 28.31 12.87
CA HIS A 7 3.25 29.13 13.02
C HIS A 7 2.78 29.33 14.48
N GLY A 8 3.71 29.48 15.42
CA GLY A 8 3.44 29.72 16.84
C GLY A 8 3.29 28.46 17.67
N PHE A 9 3.52 27.29 17.06
CA PHE A 9 3.48 25.99 17.73
C PHE A 9 4.87 25.51 18.12
N PHE A 10 4.94 24.64 19.13
CA PHE A 10 6.19 24.01 19.56
C PHE A 10 6.80 23.13 18.45
N GLY A 11 5.96 22.59 17.57
CA GLY A 11 6.41 21.89 16.38
C GLY A 11 5.27 21.66 15.40
N GLU A 12 5.63 21.54 14.13
CA GLU A 12 4.72 21.20 13.05
C GLU A 12 5.25 19.96 12.33
N VAL A 13 4.40 18.97 12.12
CA VAL A 13 4.75 17.77 11.36
C VAL A 13 3.89 17.70 10.11
N GLN A 14 4.56 17.63 8.97
CA GLN A 14 3.93 17.49 7.66
C GLN A 14 4.07 16.03 7.21
N PHE A 15 2.96 15.39 6.85
CA PHE A 15 2.93 14.00 6.38
C PHE A 15 2.67 13.94 4.87
N ASN A 16 3.41 13.08 4.18
CA ASN A 16 3.12 12.75 2.79
C ASN A 16 1.82 11.92 2.71
N THR A 17 0.89 12.35 1.86
CA THR A 17 -0.43 11.72 1.69
C THR A 17 -0.32 10.27 1.18
N GLN A 18 0.73 9.93 0.42
CA GLN A 18 0.98 8.54 0.02
C GLN A 18 1.34 7.67 1.23
N THR A 19 2.21 8.16 2.12
CA THR A 19 2.57 7.47 3.36
C THR A 19 1.36 7.28 4.25
N VAL A 20 0.51 8.32 4.41
CA VAL A 20 -0.76 8.23 5.17
C VAL A 20 -1.65 7.11 4.64
N ARG A 21 -1.78 6.98 3.31
CA ARG A 21 -2.55 5.89 2.67
C ARG A 21 -1.96 4.51 2.97
N GLN A 22 -0.64 4.38 2.89
CA GLN A 22 0.04 3.12 3.15
C GLN A 22 -0.10 2.70 4.62
N VAL A 23 0.15 3.60 5.57
CA VAL A 23 0.00 3.31 7.01
C VAL A 23 -1.43 2.87 7.32
N PHE A 24 -2.43 3.59 6.79
CA PHE A 24 -3.82 3.23 6.97
C PHE A 24 -4.13 1.85 6.40
N ALA A 25 -3.74 1.59 5.15
CA ALA A 25 -4.05 0.34 4.48
C ALA A 25 -3.42 -0.86 5.19
N ALA A 26 -2.16 -0.74 5.64
CA ALA A 26 -1.50 -1.76 6.43
C ALA A 26 -2.24 -2.02 7.76
N ASN A 27 -2.56 -0.97 8.52
CA ASN A 27 -3.26 -1.08 9.80
C ASN A 27 -4.68 -1.63 9.67
N PHE A 28 -5.40 -1.24 8.62
CA PHE A 28 -6.76 -1.71 8.37
C PHE A 28 -6.76 -3.18 7.96
N LEU A 29 -5.92 -3.58 7.00
CA LEU A 29 -5.87 -4.95 6.49
C LEU A 29 -5.33 -5.95 7.53
N GLU A 30 -4.39 -5.54 8.37
CA GLU A 30 -3.92 -6.39 9.48
C GLU A 30 -5.05 -6.77 10.44
N ARG A 31 -5.96 -5.83 10.71
CA ARG A 31 -7.06 -6.00 11.68
C ARG A 31 -8.33 -6.57 11.05
N ALA A 32 -8.63 -6.16 9.83
CA ALA A 32 -9.92 -6.36 9.19
C ALA A 32 -9.81 -6.89 7.76
N GLY A 33 -8.62 -7.32 7.30
CA GLY A 33 -8.45 -7.79 5.93
C GLY A 33 -9.26 -9.07 5.62
N THR A 34 -9.50 -9.92 6.61
CA THR A 34 -10.51 -10.99 6.55
C THR A 34 -11.45 -10.88 7.74
N VAL A 35 -12.75 -10.82 7.49
CA VAL A 35 -13.78 -10.74 8.52
C VAL A 35 -14.74 -11.90 8.37
N ARG A 36 -15.06 -12.55 9.48
CA ARG A 36 -16.12 -13.55 9.55
C ARG A 36 -17.14 -13.12 10.60
N MET A 37 -18.41 -13.16 10.24
CA MET A 37 -19.49 -12.73 11.12
C MET A 37 -20.69 -13.63 10.98
N SER A 38 -21.19 -14.14 12.11
CA SER A 38 -22.40 -14.95 12.14
C SER A 38 -23.65 -14.06 12.14
N PHE A 39 -24.61 -14.41 11.29
CA PHE A 39 -25.98 -13.92 11.26
C PHE A 39 -26.93 -15.09 11.56
N PRO A 40 -28.19 -14.84 11.93
CA PRO A 40 -29.16 -15.93 12.14
C PRO A 40 -29.23 -16.85 10.91
N GLY A 41 -28.82 -18.11 11.06
CA GLY A 41 -28.86 -19.14 10.02
C GLY A 41 -27.73 -19.11 8.98
N ARG A 42 -26.77 -18.19 9.04
CA ARG A 42 -25.70 -18.05 8.04
C ARG A 42 -24.46 -17.33 8.55
N GLU A 43 -23.31 -17.59 7.93
CA GLU A 43 -22.05 -16.90 8.19
C GLU A 43 -21.68 -16.03 6.98
N LEU A 44 -21.33 -14.78 7.24
CA LEU A 44 -20.75 -13.86 6.26
C LEU A 44 -19.23 -13.89 6.39
N SER A 45 -18.54 -14.20 5.30
CA SER A 45 -17.09 -14.01 5.16
C SER A 45 -16.82 -12.85 4.21
N MET A 46 -15.94 -11.93 4.60
CA MET A 46 -15.51 -10.79 3.79
C MET A 46 -14.00 -10.76 3.66
N TRP A 47 -13.51 -10.36 2.49
CA TRP A 47 -12.11 -10.11 2.19
C TRP A 47 -11.99 -8.71 1.59
N PHE A 48 -11.24 -7.84 2.25
CA PHE A 48 -11.07 -6.46 1.80
C PHE A 48 -9.92 -6.35 0.79
N ASP A 49 -10.16 -5.61 -0.29
CA ASP A 49 -9.13 -5.09 -1.18
C ASP A 49 -8.31 -4.02 -0.43
N GLN A 50 -7.17 -3.61 -1.01
CA GLN A 50 -6.40 -2.50 -0.46
C GLN A 50 -7.28 -1.24 -0.32
N PRO A 51 -7.47 -0.71 0.90
CA PRO A 51 -8.35 0.43 1.09
C PRO A 51 -7.67 1.73 0.65
N GLY A 52 -8.47 2.65 0.11
CA GLY A 52 -8.02 3.99 -0.26
C GLY A 52 -8.27 5.00 0.85
N VAL A 53 -7.41 6.01 0.99
CA VAL A 53 -7.62 7.17 1.88
C VAL A 53 -7.45 8.47 1.11
N ALA A 54 -8.38 9.39 1.30
CA ALA A 54 -8.30 10.75 0.81
C ALA A 54 -8.53 11.73 1.96
N LEU A 55 -7.77 12.82 1.99
CA LEU A 55 -8.04 13.95 2.88
C LEU A 55 -9.24 14.73 2.32
N VAL A 56 -10.13 15.21 3.18
CA VAL A 56 -11.35 15.93 2.74
C VAL A 56 -11.47 17.30 3.39
N LYS A 57 -11.89 18.30 2.60
CA LYS A 57 -12.24 19.63 3.10
C LYS A 57 -13.47 19.55 4.00
N HIS A 58 -13.42 20.16 5.17
CA HIS A 58 -14.58 20.31 6.05
C HIS A 58 -14.99 21.80 6.15
N PRO A 59 -16.29 22.12 6.26
CA PRO A 59 -16.73 23.51 6.43
C PRO A 59 -16.12 24.19 7.65
N ASP A 60 -15.94 23.44 8.74
CA ASP A 60 -15.11 23.85 9.87
C ASP A 60 -13.66 23.43 9.63
N PRO A 61 -12.72 24.37 9.40
CA PRO A 61 -11.32 24.07 9.15
C PRO A 61 -10.60 23.53 10.40
N ALA A 62 -11.23 23.57 11.58
CA ALA A 62 -10.70 22.93 12.78
C ALA A 62 -10.85 21.40 12.75
N VAL A 63 -11.78 20.87 11.96
CA VAL A 63 -12.04 19.43 11.88
C VAL A 63 -11.24 18.83 10.73
N ALA A 64 -10.25 18.00 11.07
CA ALA A 64 -9.57 17.16 10.09
C ALA A 64 -10.42 15.93 9.79
N ARG A 65 -10.83 15.75 8.52
CA ARG A 65 -11.57 14.57 8.05
C ARG A 65 -10.84 13.84 6.95
N VAL A 66 -11.06 12.53 6.90
CA VAL A 66 -10.67 11.67 5.80
C VAL A 66 -11.88 10.94 5.25
N GLU A 67 -11.82 10.63 3.97
CA GLU A 67 -12.72 9.70 3.31
C GLU A 67 -11.92 8.45 2.95
N VAL A 68 -12.46 7.31 3.35
CA VAL A 68 -11.88 6.00 3.12
C VAL A 68 -12.76 5.26 2.13
N THR A 69 -12.13 4.65 1.14
CA THR A 69 -12.80 3.77 0.18
C THR A 69 -12.43 2.33 0.51
N LEU A 70 -13.43 1.48 0.73
CA LEU A 70 -13.28 0.08 1.08
C LEU A 70 -13.92 -0.80 0.00
N GLY A 71 -13.10 -1.43 -0.83
CA GLY A 71 -13.54 -2.51 -1.72
C GLY A 71 -13.48 -3.85 -1.01
N LEU A 72 -14.44 -4.73 -1.24
CA LEU A 72 -14.42 -6.08 -0.66
C LEU A 72 -15.16 -7.11 -1.52
N PHE A 73 -14.81 -8.37 -1.29
CA PHE A 73 -15.58 -9.54 -1.70
C PHE A 73 -16.29 -10.14 -0.50
N ALA A 74 -17.54 -10.58 -0.68
CA ALA A 74 -18.37 -11.15 0.37
C ALA A 74 -18.97 -12.50 -0.07
N ARG A 75 -19.02 -13.45 0.87
CA ARG A 75 -19.70 -14.74 0.72
C ARG A 75 -20.58 -15.04 1.91
N LEU A 76 -21.76 -15.58 1.64
CA LEU A 76 -22.69 -16.06 2.64
C LEU A 76 -22.70 -17.59 2.62
N SER A 77 -22.64 -18.23 3.78
CA SER A 77 -22.48 -19.69 3.89
C SER A 77 -23.66 -20.50 3.32
N ASP A 78 -24.85 -19.89 3.27
CA ASP A 78 -26.08 -20.47 2.71
C ASP A 78 -26.21 -20.23 1.19
N ARG A 79 -25.21 -19.58 0.57
CA ARG A 79 -25.22 -19.22 -0.84
C ARG A 79 -24.02 -19.80 -1.59
N SER A 80 -24.23 -20.04 -2.87
CA SER A 80 -23.17 -20.53 -3.75
C SER A 80 -22.41 -19.41 -4.45
N ASP A 81 -22.95 -18.19 -4.52
CA ASP A 81 -22.37 -17.02 -5.20
C ASP A 81 -21.54 -16.11 -4.27
N GLU A 82 -20.94 -15.08 -4.86
CA GLU A 82 -20.21 -14.04 -4.14
C GLU A 82 -20.65 -12.65 -4.63
N ALA A 83 -20.52 -11.66 -3.75
CA ALA A 83 -20.76 -10.27 -4.08
C ALA A 83 -19.48 -9.45 -3.98
N ARG A 84 -19.31 -8.49 -4.89
CA ARG A 84 -18.35 -7.40 -4.75
C ARG A 84 -19.09 -6.18 -4.24
N ALA A 85 -18.57 -5.55 -3.20
CA ALA A 85 -19.15 -4.33 -2.64
C ALA A 85 -18.09 -3.22 -2.52
N LEU A 86 -18.55 -1.98 -2.59
CA LEU A 86 -17.74 -0.79 -2.39
C LEU A 86 -18.40 0.12 -1.35
N PHE A 87 -17.62 0.57 -0.39
CA PHE A 87 -18.05 1.51 0.64
C PHE A 87 -17.20 2.77 0.62
N THR A 88 -17.85 3.88 0.94
CA THR A 88 -17.20 5.15 1.25
C THR A 88 -17.53 5.50 2.69
N ALA A 89 -16.49 5.72 3.51
CA ALA A 89 -16.61 6.01 4.93
C ALA A 89 -15.88 7.31 5.27
N ARG A 90 -16.55 8.26 5.92
CA ARG A 90 -15.95 9.52 6.39
C ARG A 90 -15.68 9.46 7.88
N GLY A 91 -14.42 9.62 8.25
CA GLY A 91 -13.96 9.61 9.63
C GLY A 91 -13.29 10.91 10.01
N THR A 92 -13.18 11.15 11.31
CA THR A 92 -12.48 12.31 11.86
C THR A 92 -11.11 11.90 12.35
N ILE A 93 -10.09 12.71 12.06
CA ILE A 93 -8.74 12.46 12.55
C ILE A 93 -8.65 12.90 14.00
N LYS A 94 -8.24 11.97 14.87
CA LYS A 94 -8.06 12.18 16.31
C LYS A 94 -6.71 11.60 16.75
N ASP A 95 -6.34 11.89 18.00
CA ASP A 95 -5.13 11.36 18.62
C ASP A 95 -5.41 9.97 19.19
N ARG A 96 -4.77 8.93 18.64
CA ARG A 96 -4.80 7.58 19.23
C ARG A 96 -3.62 7.44 20.16
N LYS A 97 -3.91 7.19 21.44
CA LYS A 97 -2.90 6.93 22.47
C LYS A 97 -2.69 5.43 22.65
N LEU A 98 -1.44 4.98 22.67
CA LEU A 98 -1.04 3.60 22.92
C LEU A 98 -0.01 3.55 24.04
N LEU A 99 -0.14 2.56 24.92
CA LEU A 99 0.88 2.25 25.92
C LEU A 99 1.92 1.32 25.28
N VAL A 100 3.15 1.81 25.14
CA VAL A 100 4.30 1.03 24.63
C VAL A 100 5.32 0.90 25.76
N GLY A 101 5.43 -0.31 26.32
CA GLY A 101 6.16 -0.51 27.57
C GLY A 101 5.50 0.26 28.72
N THR A 102 6.21 1.22 29.31
CA THR A 102 5.70 2.10 30.37
C THR A 102 5.29 3.50 29.88
N GLU A 103 5.50 3.80 28.60
CA GLU A 103 5.27 5.14 28.04
C GLU A 103 3.99 5.19 27.21
N THR A 104 3.22 6.27 27.36
CA THR A 104 2.08 6.54 26.48
C THR A 104 2.54 7.35 25.29
N ARG A 105 2.43 6.76 24.10
CA ARG A 105 2.75 7.38 22.82
C ARG A 105 1.48 7.66 22.03
N ALA A 106 1.53 8.56 21.04
CA ALA A 106 0.34 8.87 20.25
C ALA A 106 0.62 9.08 18.77
N CYS A 107 -0.36 8.78 17.92
CA CYS A 107 -0.28 8.97 16.47
C CYS A 107 -1.59 9.55 15.90
N PRO A 108 -1.52 10.20 14.72
CA PRO A 108 -2.73 10.54 13.97
C PRO A 108 -3.48 9.26 13.63
N SER A 109 -4.79 9.24 13.88
CA SER A 109 -5.63 8.11 13.52
C SER A 109 -7.02 8.58 13.07
N VAL A 110 -7.62 7.84 12.15
CA VAL A 110 -9.02 8.04 11.78
C VAL A 110 -9.93 7.27 12.72
N ASP A 111 -10.91 7.98 13.28
CA ASP A 111 -11.96 7.44 14.15
C ASP A 111 -13.32 7.53 13.45
N PHE A 112 -14.05 6.42 13.48
CA PHE A 112 -15.38 6.26 12.89
C PHE A 112 -16.47 5.97 13.94
N LYS A 113 -16.14 5.92 15.24
CA LYS A 113 -17.13 5.60 16.29
C LYS A 113 -18.33 6.53 16.30
N ASP A 114 -18.08 7.80 16.05
CA ASP A 114 -19.10 8.86 16.02
C ASP A 114 -19.56 9.19 14.59
N ALA A 115 -19.21 8.36 13.60
CA ALA A 115 -19.60 8.59 12.20
C ALA A 115 -21.13 8.46 12.05
N ALA A 116 -21.74 9.46 11.41
CA ALA A 116 -23.18 9.42 11.15
C ALA A 116 -23.51 8.30 10.14
N PRO A 117 -24.76 7.80 10.08
CA PRO A 117 -25.14 6.82 9.06
C PRO A 117 -24.87 7.29 7.63
N ALA A 118 -24.99 8.60 7.37
CA ALA A 118 -24.68 9.22 6.07
C ALA A 118 -23.18 9.33 5.77
N ASP A 119 -22.32 9.14 6.78
CA ASP A 119 -20.86 9.11 6.61
C ASP A 119 -20.36 7.72 6.19
N ILE A 120 -21.17 6.65 6.31
CA ILE A 120 -20.81 5.28 5.91
C ILE A 120 -21.81 4.78 4.89
N VAL A 121 -21.47 4.94 3.61
CA VAL A 121 -22.36 4.68 2.47
C VAL A 121 -21.83 3.52 1.65
N GLN A 122 -22.69 2.53 1.40
CA GLN A 122 -22.44 1.53 0.36
C GLN A 122 -22.71 2.17 -0.99
N THR A 123 -21.68 2.32 -1.81
CA THR A 123 -21.78 2.99 -3.11
C THR A 123 -22.09 2.01 -4.24
N PHE A 124 -21.78 0.73 -4.05
CA PHE A 124 -22.00 -0.31 -5.05
C PHE A 124 -22.08 -1.71 -4.43
N THR A 125 -22.90 -2.57 -5.03
CA THR A 125 -22.89 -4.03 -4.86
C THR A 125 -23.18 -4.72 -6.19
N THR A 126 -22.61 -5.91 -6.43
CA THR A 126 -23.01 -6.76 -7.56
C THR A 126 -24.27 -7.57 -7.29
N ASN A 127 -24.68 -7.73 -6.02
CA ASN A 127 -25.85 -8.53 -5.64
C ASN A 127 -26.51 -7.95 -4.37
N SER A 128 -27.77 -7.52 -4.48
CA SER A 128 -28.53 -6.87 -3.41
C SER A 128 -28.84 -7.77 -2.21
N GLU A 129 -28.81 -9.10 -2.39
CA GLU A 129 -28.98 -10.06 -1.28
C GLU A 129 -27.88 -9.94 -0.19
N TYR A 130 -26.78 -9.26 -0.51
CA TYR A 130 -25.64 -9.04 0.37
C TYR A 130 -25.64 -7.67 1.07
N ASP A 131 -26.54 -6.76 0.70
CA ASP A 131 -26.48 -5.35 1.12
C ASP A 131 -26.57 -5.21 2.64
N ASP A 132 -27.61 -5.74 3.26
CA ASP A 132 -27.81 -5.61 4.71
C ASP A 132 -26.71 -6.31 5.53
N PRO A 133 -26.34 -7.58 5.26
CA PRO A 133 -25.26 -8.24 6.00
C PRO A 133 -23.92 -7.54 5.85
N VAL A 134 -23.54 -7.15 4.62
CA VAL A 134 -22.25 -6.51 4.36
C VAL A 134 -22.20 -5.11 4.97
N ALA A 135 -23.24 -4.29 4.78
CA ALA A 135 -23.29 -2.96 5.39
C ALA A 135 -23.24 -3.02 6.92
N THR A 136 -23.92 -3.98 7.54
CA THR A 136 -23.86 -4.21 8.99
C THR A 136 -22.44 -4.59 9.44
N ALA A 137 -21.79 -5.51 8.72
CA ALA A 137 -20.46 -5.97 9.07
C ALA A 137 -19.39 -4.87 8.88
N VAL A 138 -19.43 -4.13 7.76
CA VAL A 138 -18.52 -3.00 7.51
C VAL A 138 -18.66 -1.92 8.57
N ARG A 139 -19.88 -1.57 8.98
CA ARG A 139 -20.10 -0.61 10.08
C ARG A 139 -19.46 -1.07 11.39
N LYS A 140 -19.63 -2.35 11.75
CA LYS A 140 -19.00 -2.93 12.95
C LYS A 140 -17.48 -2.88 12.88
N VAL A 141 -16.90 -3.26 11.74
CA VAL A 141 -15.44 -3.17 11.51
C VAL A 141 -14.94 -1.75 11.68
N LEU A 142 -15.62 -0.76 11.09
CA LEU A 142 -15.27 0.65 11.23
C LEU A 142 -15.41 1.14 12.67
N GLN A 143 -16.38 0.64 13.43
CA GLN A 143 -16.55 0.96 14.86
C GLN A 143 -15.43 0.43 15.75
N GLU A 144 -14.59 -0.49 15.28
CA GLU A 144 -13.36 -0.91 15.99
C GLU A 144 -12.21 0.11 15.90
N SER A 145 -12.40 1.20 15.15
CA SER A 145 -11.47 2.34 15.09
C SER A 145 -11.06 2.85 16.51
N PRO A 146 -9.98 3.63 16.66
CA PRO A 146 -9.17 4.30 15.63
C PRO A 146 -8.26 3.39 14.79
N PHE A 147 -8.04 3.77 13.52
CA PHE A 147 -7.01 3.20 12.63
C PHE A 147 -5.90 4.22 12.39
N ALA A 148 -4.64 3.80 12.49
CA ALA A 148 -3.50 4.73 12.39
C ALA A 148 -3.34 5.31 10.97
N LEU A 149 -2.90 6.57 10.91
CA LEU A 149 -2.57 7.32 9.70
C LEU A 149 -1.08 7.73 9.65
N GLY A 150 -0.33 7.45 10.71
CA GLY A 150 1.10 7.77 10.83
C GLY A 150 1.76 7.06 12.02
N PRO A 151 3.09 7.21 12.17
CA PRO A 151 3.86 6.57 13.23
C PRO A 151 3.57 7.14 14.63
N LEU A 152 3.97 6.39 15.66
CA LEU A 152 3.86 6.82 17.06
C LEU A 152 4.88 7.91 17.38
N ALA A 153 4.42 9.01 17.95
CA ALA A 153 5.26 10.11 18.43
C ALA A 153 5.56 9.98 19.94
N ASP A 154 6.82 10.20 20.31
CA ASP A 154 7.34 10.18 21.69
C ASP A 154 7.13 11.53 22.41
N ALA A 155 6.86 12.60 21.66
CA ALA A 155 6.71 13.93 22.25
C ALA A 155 5.58 14.03 23.29
N SER A 156 5.82 14.79 24.36
CA SER A 156 4.78 15.19 25.31
C SER A 156 4.12 16.50 24.83
N GLY A 157 2.80 16.61 24.93
CA GLY A 157 2.07 17.82 24.50
C GLY A 157 0.69 17.52 23.92
N LYS A 158 -0.13 18.57 23.77
CA LYS A 158 -1.44 18.45 23.11
C LYS A 158 -1.23 18.57 21.60
N ARG A 159 -1.63 17.52 20.87
CA ARG A 159 -1.54 17.43 19.41
C ARG A 159 -2.87 17.81 18.77
N PHE A 160 -2.79 18.47 17.64
CA PHE A 160 -3.96 18.81 16.82
C PHE A 160 -3.68 18.49 15.36
N TYR A 161 -4.68 17.96 14.67
CA TYR A 161 -4.58 17.53 13.30
C TYR A 161 -5.40 18.44 12.40
N ARG A 162 -4.85 18.76 11.23
CA ARG A 162 -5.48 19.63 10.22
C ARG A 162 -5.18 19.12 8.82
N THR A 163 -6.13 19.32 7.92
CA THR A 163 -5.98 19.02 6.48
C THR A 163 -5.90 20.32 5.69
N TYR A 164 -4.83 20.49 4.93
CA TYR A 164 -4.58 21.67 4.11
C TYR A 164 -4.62 21.32 2.64
N PHE A 165 -5.26 22.17 1.82
CA PHE A 165 -5.43 21.94 0.38
C PHE A 165 -4.88 23.07 -0.47
N ASP A 166 -4.70 24.25 0.10
CA ASP A 166 -4.15 25.42 -0.59
C ASP A 166 -2.62 25.45 -0.46
N VAL A 167 -2.00 24.27 -0.54
CA VAL A 167 -0.57 24.05 -0.43
C VAL A 167 -0.04 23.78 -1.83
N PRO A 168 0.92 24.60 -2.35
CA PRO A 168 1.52 24.36 -3.66
C PRO A 168 1.99 22.90 -3.81
N ASN A 169 1.92 22.34 -5.02
CA ASN A 169 2.32 20.96 -5.35
C ASN A 169 1.59 19.80 -4.61
N HIS A 170 0.63 20.08 -3.72
CA HIS A 170 -0.16 19.07 -3.02
C HIS A 170 -1.67 19.16 -3.37
N PRO A 171 -2.07 18.87 -4.63
CA PRO A 171 -3.47 18.95 -5.06
C PRO A 171 -4.41 17.98 -4.32
N GLN A 172 -3.85 16.93 -3.71
CA GLN A 172 -4.59 15.94 -2.92
C GLN A 172 -4.69 16.31 -1.43
N GLY A 173 -4.18 17.49 -1.06
CA GLY A 173 -4.06 17.96 0.31
C GLY A 173 -2.87 17.37 1.07
N MET A 174 -2.63 17.92 2.26
CA MET A 174 -1.57 17.55 3.19
C MET A 174 -2.14 17.41 4.61
N LEU A 175 -1.77 16.33 5.30
CA LEU A 175 -2.07 16.17 6.73
C LEU A 175 -0.96 16.82 7.53
N VAL A 176 -1.34 17.72 8.42
CA VAL A 176 -0.43 18.43 9.32
C VAL A 176 -0.82 18.17 10.75
N MET A 177 0.17 17.86 11.57
CA MET A 177 0.04 17.77 13.02
C MET A 177 0.78 18.94 13.66
N PHE A 178 0.09 19.67 14.51
CA PHE A 178 0.68 20.72 15.34
C PHE A 178 0.82 20.24 16.78
N ILE A 179 1.90 20.66 17.44
CA ILE A 179 2.16 20.40 18.84
C ILE A 179 2.08 21.74 19.56
N ALA A 180 1.05 21.94 20.36
CA ALA A 180 0.95 23.17 21.13
C ALA A 180 1.56 23.01 22.52
N ALA A 181 2.29 24.04 22.96
CA ALA A 181 2.69 24.20 24.35
C ALA A 181 1.46 24.47 25.25
N PHE A 182 0.50 25.27 24.77
CA PHE A 182 -0.73 25.62 25.48
C PHE A 182 -1.91 25.80 24.52
N GLY A 183 -3.00 25.06 24.75
CA GLY A 183 -4.28 25.25 24.04
C GLY A 183 -4.23 25.02 22.53
N GLU A 184 -5.38 25.16 21.88
CA GLU A 184 -5.50 25.17 20.41
C GLU A 184 -5.68 26.63 19.99
N PRO A 185 -4.91 27.18 19.03
CA PRO A 185 -5.14 28.54 18.60
C PRO A 185 -6.51 28.65 17.90
N PRO A 186 -7.21 29.79 18.06
CA PRO A 186 -8.56 29.98 17.55
C PRO A 186 -8.65 30.02 16.03
N THR A 187 -7.55 30.21 15.31
CA THR A 187 -7.52 30.24 13.84
C THR A 187 -6.39 29.35 13.32
N PRO A 188 -6.68 28.43 12.38
CA PRO A 188 -5.65 27.61 11.76
C PRO A 188 -4.63 28.48 11.00
N PRO A 189 -3.32 28.24 11.12
CA PRO A 189 -2.33 28.99 10.38
C PRO A 189 -2.36 28.66 8.88
N THR A 190 -1.90 29.59 8.05
CA THR A 190 -1.67 29.34 6.62
C THR A 190 -0.38 28.54 6.45
N VAL A 191 -0.49 27.27 6.09
CA VAL A 191 0.68 26.40 5.88
C VAL A 191 1.24 26.62 4.48
N THR A 192 2.53 26.96 4.39
CA THR A 192 3.29 26.94 3.13
C THR A 192 4.07 25.65 3.01
N GLU A 193 3.99 24.98 1.84
CA GLU A 193 4.82 23.82 1.54
C GLU A 193 6.31 24.18 1.67
N ARG A 194 7.06 23.32 2.35
CA ARG A 194 8.52 23.38 2.36
C ARG A 194 9.10 22.16 1.65
N ARG A 195 9.02 22.11 0.31
CA ARG A 195 9.49 21.02 -0.58
C ARG A 195 10.26 19.91 0.14
N PHE A 196 9.60 18.80 0.43
CA PHE A 196 10.22 17.66 1.11
C PHE A 196 9.99 16.37 0.32
N SER A 197 11.02 15.53 0.28
CA SER A 197 11.05 14.25 -0.45
C SER A 197 10.90 13.04 0.47
N SER A 198 10.56 13.24 1.75
CA SER A 198 10.47 12.20 2.79
C SER A 198 9.01 11.91 3.17
N ASP A 199 8.81 10.81 3.91
CA ASP A 199 7.49 10.36 4.36
C ASP A 199 6.84 11.32 5.37
N ALA A 200 7.66 11.86 6.29
CA ALA A 200 7.28 12.91 7.20
C ALA A 200 8.42 13.92 7.38
N MET A 201 8.07 15.13 7.81
CA MET A 201 9.03 16.17 8.19
C MET A 201 8.55 16.91 9.44
N LEU A 202 9.41 17.00 10.45
CA LEU A 202 9.21 17.84 11.63
C LEU A 202 9.87 19.19 11.38
N LEU A 203 9.07 20.25 11.46
CA LEU A 203 9.50 21.64 11.45
C LEU A 203 9.64 22.13 12.89
N VAL A 204 10.85 22.53 13.25
CA VAL A 204 11.24 23.01 14.57
C VAL A 204 11.61 24.50 14.48
N PRO A 205 10.89 25.40 15.15
CA PRO A 205 11.18 26.83 15.14
C PRO A 205 12.53 27.17 15.80
N ASP A 206 13.07 28.34 15.46
CA ASP A 206 14.39 28.78 15.91
C ASP A 206 14.49 29.05 17.43
N ASP A 207 13.37 29.36 18.07
CA ASP A 207 13.25 29.51 19.52
C ASP A 207 13.52 28.20 20.29
N LEU A 208 13.39 27.04 19.64
CA LEU A 208 13.78 25.74 20.18
C LEU A 208 15.16 25.28 19.69
N VAL A 209 15.50 25.60 18.44
CA VAL A 209 16.81 25.23 17.87
C VAL A 209 17.95 26.00 18.56
N LYS A 210 17.80 27.30 18.80
CA LYS A 210 18.84 28.14 19.41
C LYS A 210 19.22 27.70 20.83
N PRO A 211 18.28 27.50 21.78
CA PRO A 211 18.64 26.99 23.10
C PRO A 211 19.33 25.63 23.09
N ALA A 212 18.99 24.77 22.12
CA ALA A 212 19.65 23.48 21.97
C ALA A 212 21.10 23.63 21.47
N ILE A 213 21.34 24.53 20.51
CA ILE A 213 22.69 24.93 20.09
C ILE A 213 23.47 25.49 21.28
N ASP A 214 22.89 26.41 22.05
CA ASP A 214 23.54 27.03 23.22
C ASP A 214 23.91 25.98 24.28
N LYS A 215 23.02 25.00 24.52
CA LYS A 215 23.31 23.86 25.39
C LYS A 215 24.46 23.00 24.85
N GLY A 216 24.53 22.79 23.54
CA GLY A 216 25.65 22.08 22.88
C GLY A 216 26.96 22.83 23.02
N LEU A 217 26.96 24.15 22.79
CA LEU A 217 28.11 25.03 23.03
C LEU A 217 28.57 24.94 24.49
N ALA A 218 27.63 24.92 25.44
CA ALA A 218 27.96 24.80 26.85
C ALA A 218 28.62 23.46 27.20
N GLN A 219 28.14 22.36 26.62
CA GLN A 219 28.74 21.03 26.79
C GLN A 219 30.16 20.96 26.20
N ALA A 220 30.42 21.72 25.13
CA ALA A 220 31.75 21.85 24.53
C ALA A 220 32.67 22.85 25.26
N GLY A 221 32.26 23.41 26.41
CA GLY A 221 33.04 24.40 27.17
C GLY A 221 33.05 25.80 26.57
N LEU A 222 32.16 26.09 25.61
CA LEU A 222 32.02 27.36 24.91
C LEU A 222 30.84 28.22 25.43
N ALA A 223 30.26 27.86 26.59
CA ALA A 223 29.16 28.61 27.19
C ALA A 223 29.54 30.06 27.54
N THR A 224 30.79 30.24 27.98
CA THR A 224 31.34 31.50 28.48
C THR A 224 32.62 31.78 27.74
N LEU A 225 32.69 32.93 27.09
CA LEU A 225 33.85 33.36 26.33
C LEU A 225 34.60 34.47 27.09
N PRO A 226 35.94 34.52 27.00
CA PRO A 226 36.78 33.67 26.16
C PRO A 226 37.04 32.27 26.75
N ALA A 227 37.14 31.25 25.91
CA ALA A 227 37.29 29.84 26.29
C ALA A 227 38.57 29.22 25.69
N GLN A 228 39.30 28.43 26.47
CA GLN A 228 40.48 27.70 26.00
C GLN A 228 40.04 26.36 25.37
N LEU A 229 40.22 26.18 24.06
CA LEU A 229 39.87 24.94 23.35
C LEU A 229 40.95 23.87 23.54
N ASN A 230 42.21 24.27 23.44
CA ASN A 230 43.38 23.44 23.70
C ASN A 230 44.53 24.35 24.19
N PRO A 231 45.72 23.83 24.57
CA PRO A 231 46.81 24.67 25.07
C PRO A 231 47.22 25.84 24.15
N ASP A 232 47.02 25.70 22.84
CA ASP A 232 47.52 26.62 21.82
C ASP A 232 46.42 27.52 21.23
N VAL A 233 45.14 27.29 21.51
CA VAL A 233 44.00 27.99 20.89
C VAL A 233 42.97 28.41 21.93
N LYS A 234 42.72 29.71 21.97
CA LYS A 234 41.68 30.36 22.77
C LYS A 234 40.63 30.98 21.86
N VAL A 235 39.36 30.67 22.08
CA VAL A 235 38.23 31.32 21.40
C VAL A 235 37.79 32.52 22.21
N ASN A 236 37.86 33.71 21.62
CA ASN A 236 37.53 34.96 22.28
C ASN A 236 36.08 35.40 22.08
N SER A 237 35.53 35.12 20.89
CA SER A 237 34.13 35.41 20.56
C SER A 237 33.56 34.33 19.64
N LEU A 238 32.26 34.10 19.74
CA LEU A 238 31.51 33.15 18.93
C LEU A 238 30.08 33.69 18.75
N GLN A 239 29.58 33.60 17.54
CA GLN A 239 28.21 33.90 17.17
C GLN A 239 27.70 32.80 16.25
N VAL A 240 26.51 32.29 16.53
CA VAL A 240 25.85 31.26 15.73
C VAL A 240 24.59 31.85 15.10
N SER A 241 24.41 31.61 13.80
CA SER A 241 23.21 32.03 13.07
C SER A 241 22.72 30.91 12.15
N LEU A 242 21.40 30.76 12.07
CA LEU A 242 20.77 29.88 11.11
C LEU A 242 20.69 30.61 9.76
N GLN A 243 21.18 29.97 8.70
CA GLN A 243 21.11 30.48 7.33
C GLN A 243 20.40 29.44 6.46
N ASN A 244 19.76 29.87 5.37
CA ASN A 244 19.13 28.91 4.47
C ASN A 244 20.17 27.91 3.95
N GLY A 245 19.98 26.63 4.30
CA GLY A 245 20.84 25.52 3.94
C GLY A 245 21.98 25.21 4.92
N HIS A 246 22.36 26.08 5.87
CA HIS A 246 23.48 25.80 6.80
C HIS A 246 23.39 26.62 8.09
N ILE A 247 24.06 26.16 9.13
CA ILE A 247 24.35 26.93 10.33
C ILE A 247 25.69 27.65 10.10
N ARG A 248 25.70 28.97 10.27
CA ARG A 248 26.92 29.76 10.21
C ARG A 248 27.41 30.06 11.62
N ILE A 249 28.64 29.66 11.90
CA ILE A 249 29.37 29.98 13.12
C ILE A 249 30.44 31.00 12.74
N GLU A 250 30.49 32.14 13.41
CA GLU A 250 31.52 33.15 13.22
C GLU A 250 32.14 33.54 14.57
N GLY A 251 33.42 33.86 14.58
CA GLY A 251 34.09 34.15 15.83
C GLY A 251 35.49 34.70 15.66
N SER A 252 36.14 34.92 16.79
CA SER A 252 37.54 35.31 16.87
C SER A 252 38.26 34.52 17.95
N GLY A 253 39.57 34.38 17.82
CA GLY A 253 40.40 33.69 18.78
C GLY A 253 41.84 34.17 18.73
N THR A 254 42.63 33.66 19.66
CA THR A 254 44.07 33.87 19.74
C THR A 254 44.73 32.51 19.71
N ASN A 255 45.71 32.34 18.82
CA ASN A 255 46.58 31.18 18.82
C ASN A 255 47.91 31.54 19.47
N THR A 256 48.41 30.69 20.36
CA THR A 256 49.75 30.79 20.93
C THR A 256 50.63 29.73 20.27
N THR A 257 51.55 30.16 19.40
CA THR A 257 52.53 29.26 18.77
C THR A 257 53.91 29.50 19.37
N GLU A 258 54.65 28.43 19.69
CA GLU A 258 56.03 28.54 20.16
C GLU A 258 57.01 28.53 18.97
N VAL A 259 57.74 29.62 18.77
CA VAL A 259 58.81 29.72 17.76
C VAL A 259 60.11 30.07 18.46
N LEU A 260 61.13 29.21 18.33
CA LEU A 260 62.43 29.38 19.00
C LEU A 260 62.31 29.58 20.53
N SER A 261 61.37 28.88 21.16
CA SER A 261 61.04 29.01 22.59
C SER A 261 60.49 30.37 23.03
N ILE A 262 59.92 31.13 22.09
CA ILE A 262 59.18 32.37 22.35
C ILE A 262 57.72 32.15 21.98
N PRO A 263 56.77 32.35 22.92
CA PRO A 263 55.35 32.30 22.61
C PRO A 263 54.96 33.52 21.76
N ILE A 264 54.38 33.26 20.59
CA ILE A 264 53.82 34.28 19.70
C ILE A 264 52.30 34.12 19.72
N GLU A 265 51.61 35.17 20.16
CA GLU A 265 50.16 35.27 20.10
C GLU A 265 49.74 35.85 18.74
N THR A 266 48.87 35.13 18.02
CA THR A 266 48.32 35.56 16.74
C THR A 266 46.80 35.58 16.83
N ASP A 267 46.22 36.77 16.64
CA ASP A 267 44.76 36.93 16.61
C ASP A 267 44.20 36.54 15.24
N PHE A 268 43.07 35.82 15.26
CA PHE A 268 42.38 35.36 14.06
C PHE A 268 40.87 35.55 14.17
N THR A 269 40.24 35.66 13.00
CA THR A 269 38.79 35.56 12.84
C THR A 269 38.45 34.35 11.98
N PHE A 270 37.31 33.74 12.23
CA PHE A 270 36.88 32.56 11.47
C PHE A 270 35.39 32.57 11.18
N LYS A 271 35.03 31.84 10.12
CA LYS A 271 33.66 31.45 9.77
C LYS A 271 33.64 29.96 9.47
N ALA A 272 32.69 29.24 10.05
CA ALA A 272 32.41 27.85 9.72
C ALA A 272 30.96 27.72 9.24
N PHE A 273 30.80 27.00 8.15
CA PHE A 273 29.50 26.66 7.56
C PHE A 273 29.25 25.19 7.87
N VAL A 274 28.23 24.90 8.64
CA VAL A 274 27.99 23.55 9.14
C VAL A 274 26.56 23.10 8.92
N GLN A 275 26.37 21.80 8.82
CA GLN A 275 25.07 21.15 8.66
C GLN A 275 24.95 20.04 9.70
N PRO A 276 23.77 19.87 10.33
CA PRO A 276 23.50 18.66 11.09
C PRO A 276 23.52 17.43 10.17
N LEU A 277 23.95 16.29 10.70
CA LEU A 277 23.94 14.99 10.03
C LEU A 277 23.38 13.95 10.99
N VAL A 278 22.36 13.19 10.56
CA VAL A 278 21.86 12.05 11.30
C VAL A 278 22.84 10.89 11.13
N ASN A 279 23.47 10.46 12.22
CA ASN A 279 24.40 9.34 12.26
C ASN A 279 23.66 7.99 12.19
N ALA A 280 24.42 6.91 11.96
CA ALA A 280 23.88 5.55 11.87
C ALA A 280 23.18 5.06 13.16
N ASP A 281 23.55 5.62 14.31
CA ASP A 281 22.96 5.33 15.62
C ASP A 281 21.74 6.23 15.94
N GLY A 282 21.29 7.06 15.00
CA GLY A 282 20.17 8.00 15.18
C GLY A 282 20.54 9.31 15.86
N THR A 283 21.79 9.46 16.35
CA THR A 283 22.27 10.73 16.93
C THR A 283 22.49 11.77 15.84
N VAL A 284 22.46 13.06 16.18
CA VAL A 284 22.82 14.13 15.24
C VAL A 284 24.17 14.71 15.57
N GLY A 285 25.11 14.52 14.64
CA GLY A 285 26.41 15.19 14.63
C GLY A 285 26.37 16.48 13.82
N ILE A 286 27.40 17.30 13.96
CA ILE A 286 27.63 18.45 13.07
C ILE A 286 28.69 18.09 12.02
N HIS A 287 28.27 18.18 10.76
CA HIS A 287 29.12 18.06 9.58
C HIS A 287 29.58 19.46 9.13
N VAL A 288 30.90 19.65 9.04
CA VAL A 288 31.47 20.92 8.56
C VAL A 288 31.51 20.91 7.03
N ILE A 289 30.84 21.86 6.41
CA ILE A 289 30.79 22.03 4.95
C ILE A 289 32.01 22.78 4.44
N SER A 290 32.36 23.87 5.14
CA SER A 290 33.45 24.78 4.75
C SER A 290 33.87 25.64 5.94
N THR A 291 35.13 26.06 5.96
CA THR A 291 35.68 27.04 6.89
C THR A 291 36.37 28.16 6.12
N GLN A 292 36.39 29.35 6.71
CA GLN A 292 37.13 30.52 6.24
C GLN A 292 37.81 31.15 7.45
N GLN A 293 39.02 31.67 7.27
CA GLN A 293 39.79 32.30 8.35
C GLN A 293 40.63 33.46 7.83
N ASP A 294 40.80 34.46 8.67
CA ASP A 294 41.57 35.67 8.37
C ASP A 294 42.39 36.09 9.61
N LEU A 295 43.58 36.62 9.39
CA LEU A 295 44.54 36.99 10.44
C LEU A 295 44.53 38.50 10.63
N VAL A 296 44.34 38.95 11.87
CA VAL A 296 44.26 40.38 12.18
C VAL A 296 45.53 40.82 12.88
N GLY A 297 46.38 41.50 12.11
CA GLY A 297 47.60 42.15 12.61
C GLY A 297 48.76 41.19 12.78
N ALA A 298 49.74 41.29 11.87
CA ALA A 298 51.01 40.61 12.04
C ALA A 298 52.19 41.54 11.71
N GLY A 299 52.96 41.85 12.75
CA GLY A 299 54.26 42.49 12.62
C GLY A 299 55.35 41.46 12.35
N SER A 300 55.43 40.93 11.12
CA SER A 300 56.66 40.55 10.40
C SER A 300 56.41 39.47 9.33
N ALA A 301 56.58 39.85 8.06
CA ALA A 301 56.19 39.08 6.87
C ALA A 301 56.89 37.71 6.67
N PHE A 302 57.91 37.35 7.46
CA PHE A 302 58.67 36.11 7.30
C PHE A 302 58.21 34.99 8.25
N ALA A 303 57.76 35.34 9.47
CA ALA A 303 57.09 34.41 10.36
C ALA A 303 55.69 34.09 9.81
N ASP A 304 55.00 35.10 9.26
CA ASP A 304 53.65 35.01 8.68
C ASP A 304 53.47 33.91 7.63
N PHE A 305 54.43 33.71 6.72
CA PHE A 305 54.23 32.75 5.64
C PHE A 305 54.27 31.28 6.13
N ILE A 306 55.06 31.02 7.17
CA ILE A 306 55.21 29.68 7.75
C ILE A 306 54.13 29.44 8.82
N SER A 307 53.84 30.44 9.67
CA SER A 307 52.83 30.38 10.73
C SER A 307 51.41 30.41 10.16
N ALA A 308 51.09 31.22 9.16
CA ALA A 308 49.74 31.29 8.61
C ALA A 308 49.31 29.97 7.95
N GLY A 309 50.23 29.27 7.27
CA GLY A 309 49.95 27.95 6.67
C GLY A 309 49.87 26.82 7.71
N ALA A 310 50.60 26.92 8.83
CA ALA A 310 50.52 25.96 9.94
C ALA A 310 49.25 26.19 10.78
N LEU A 311 48.93 27.45 11.08
CA LEU A 311 47.73 27.90 11.75
C LEU A 311 46.48 27.56 10.95
N THR A 312 46.51 27.81 9.63
CA THR A 312 45.42 27.42 8.72
C THR A 312 45.12 25.93 8.81
N ARG A 313 46.15 25.07 8.75
CA ARG A 313 46.01 23.62 8.88
C ARG A 313 45.61 23.16 10.28
N LEU A 314 46.11 23.84 11.31
CA LEU A 314 45.76 23.58 12.70
C LEU A 314 44.28 23.93 12.96
N MET A 315 43.82 25.07 12.45
CA MET A 315 42.43 25.51 12.56
C MET A 315 41.48 24.69 11.68
N GLU A 316 41.89 24.30 10.47
CA GLU A 316 41.18 23.33 9.63
C GLU A 316 41.04 21.96 10.30
N ARG A 317 41.89 21.63 11.28
CA ARG A 317 41.78 20.40 12.07
C ARG A 317 40.98 20.59 13.36
N LEU A 318 41.35 21.58 14.17
CA LEU A 318 40.79 21.78 15.50
C LEU A 318 39.38 22.36 15.47
N LEU A 319 39.09 23.29 14.55
CA LEU A 319 37.79 23.94 14.50
C LEU A 319 36.71 22.92 14.10
N PRO A 320 36.92 22.05 13.08
CA PRO A 320 35.99 20.96 12.83
C PRO A 320 35.93 19.94 13.95
N GLU A 321 37.03 19.57 14.62
CA GLU A 321 36.96 18.64 15.76
C GLU A 321 36.15 19.22 16.93
N ALA A 322 36.35 20.50 17.27
CA ALA A 322 35.60 21.19 18.32
C ALA A 322 34.13 21.40 17.95
N ILE A 323 33.84 21.72 16.68
CA ILE A 323 32.48 21.93 16.18
C ILE A 323 31.75 20.60 15.94
N SER A 324 32.41 19.56 15.46
CA SER A 324 31.85 18.21 15.35
C SER A 324 31.65 17.54 16.71
N GLY A 325 32.39 17.99 17.74
CA GLY A 325 32.12 17.69 19.14
C GLY A 325 30.81 18.29 19.68
N LEU A 326 30.21 19.25 18.96
CA LEU A 326 28.83 19.67 19.21
C LEU A 326 27.89 18.54 18.74
N SER A 327 27.65 17.56 19.59
CA SER A 327 26.52 16.67 19.37
C SER A 327 25.25 17.52 19.52
N LEU A 328 24.45 17.65 18.47
CA LEU A 328 23.08 18.18 18.59
C LEU A 328 22.16 17.19 19.33
N GLY A 329 22.72 16.18 20.01
CA GLY A 329 22.03 15.32 20.97
C GLY A 329 21.36 16.07 22.13
N SER A 330 21.53 17.40 22.22
CA SER A 330 20.77 18.29 23.10
C SER A 330 19.43 18.78 22.51
N ILE A 331 19.17 18.62 21.21
CA ILE A 331 17.83 18.78 20.64
C ILE A 331 17.03 17.56 21.09
N SER A 332 16.50 17.64 22.30
CA SER A 332 15.44 16.77 22.81
C SER A 332 14.20 16.92 21.91
N GLY A 333 14.20 16.23 20.77
CA GLY A 333 13.23 16.41 19.69
C GLY A 333 13.54 15.71 18.36
N LEU A 334 14.72 15.08 18.22
CA LEU A 334 15.04 14.23 17.06
C LEU A 334 14.43 12.83 17.18
N ASP A 335 14.31 12.29 18.40
CA ASP A 335 13.44 11.15 18.71
C ASP A 335 11.99 11.63 18.84
N PHE A 336 11.49 12.30 17.80
CA PHE A 336 10.11 12.76 17.78
C PHE A 336 9.15 11.59 17.61
N PHE A 337 9.53 10.65 16.75
CA PHE A 337 8.84 9.40 16.53
C PHE A 337 9.58 8.25 17.18
N ALA A 338 8.81 7.29 17.66
CA ALA A 338 9.32 6.07 18.23
C ALA A 338 10.19 5.32 17.22
N SER A 339 11.41 5.00 17.59
CA SER A 339 12.33 4.18 16.78
C SER A 339 12.26 2.69 17.13
N ASN A 340 11.88 2.36 18.38
CA ASN A 340 11.76 1.00 18.89
C ASN A 340 10.33 0.74 19.38
N THR A 341 9.50 0.13 18.53
CA THR A 341 8.12 -0.27 18.82
C THR A 341 7.94 -1.77 18.63
N PRO A 342 6.98 -2.42 19.33
CA PRO A 342 6.68 -3.85 19.13
C PRO A 342 6.30 -4.20 17.69
N ARG A 343 5.73 -3.24 16.96
CA ARG A 343 5.38 -3.34 15.54
C ARG A 343 6.24 -2.36 14.76
N ARG A 344 6.95 -2.85 13.74
CA ARG A 344 7.84 -2.03 12.91
C ARG A 344 7.09 -0.88 12.22
N ASP A 345 5.84 -1.10 11.85
CA ASP A 345 5.03 -0.09 11.16
C ASP A 345 4.55 1.07 12.06
N ASP A 346 4.74 0.94 13.38
CA ASP A 346 4.51 2.03 14.34
C ASP A 346 5.76 2.90 14.54
N SER A 347 6.90 2.54 13.93
CA SER A 347 8.18 3.23 14.06
C SER A 347 8.50 4.14 12.88
N ALA A 348 9.15 5.26 13.15
CA ALA A 348 9.72 6.13 12.13
C ALA A 348 11.04 6.71 12.63
N PRO A 349 12.15 5.95 12.53
CA PRO A 349 13.46 6.48 12.90
C PRO A 349 13.83 7.66 11.98
N ALA A 350 14.60 8.61 12.52
CA ALA A 350 15.26 9.60 11.68
C ALA A 350 16.16 8.89 10.66
N THR A 351 16.09 9.30 9.39
CA THR A 351 16.81 8.63 8.30
C THR A 351 18.32 8.72 8.50
N PRO A 352 19.04 7.59 8.72
CA PRO A 352 20.48 7.61 8.83
C PRO A 352 21.15 8.20 7.58
N GLY A 353 22.14 9.06 7.76
CA GLY A 353 22.83 9.76 6.67
C GLY A 353 22.05 10.94 6.07
N SER A 354 20.86 11.27 6.60
CA SER A 354 20.12 12.44 6.15
C SER A 354 20.66 13.74 6.75
N LEU A 355 20.57 14.81 5.96
CA LEU A 355 20.90 16.17 6.39
C LEU A 355 19.58 16.92 6.67
N PRO A 356 19.30 17.30 7.94
CA PRO A 356 18.22 18.22 8.25
C PRO A 356 18.31 19.51 7.42
N ILE A 357 17.15 20.03 7.03
CA ILE A 357 17.06 21.25 6.23
C ILE A 357 17.13 22.45 7.19
N ILE A 358 18.11 23.33 6.98
CA ILE A 358 18.23 24.56 7.78
C ILE A 358 17.50 25.70 7.08
N PHE A 359 16.67 26.39 7.84
CA PHE A 359 16.01 27.63 7.45
C PHE A 359 16.53 28.78 8.32
N ALA A 360 16.45 30.02 7.83
CA ALA A 360 16.83 31.19 8.65
C ALA A 360 16.01 31.32 9.95
N ASN A 361 14.83 30.70 10.00
CA ASN A 361 13.84 30.74 11.08
C ASN A 361 13.63 29.38 11.77
N GLY A 362 14.53 28.40 11.59
CA GLY A 362 14.45 27.11 12.27
C GLY A 362 15.05 25.95 11.47
N MET A 363 14.55 24.73 11.69
CA MET A 363 15.08 23.51 11.08
C MET A 363 13.96 22.52 10.72
N GLY A 364 14.13 21.79 9.62
CA GLY A 364 13.29 20.67 9.20
C GLY A 364 14.02 19.33 9.31
N ILE A 365 13.51 18.41 10.12
CA ILE A 365 14.06 17.05 10.31
C ILE A 365 13.22 16.06 9.50
N ARG A 366 13.86 15.21 8.70
CA ARG A 366 13.21 14.20 7.86
C ARG A 366 13.10 12.87 8.59
N PHE A 367 11.97 12.19 8.39
CA PHE A 367 11.72 10.87 8.92
C PHE A 367 11.24 9.94 7.80
N ASP A 368 11.73 8.71 7.81
CA ASP A 368 11.23 7.64 6.96
C ASP A 368 10.27 6.79 7.77
N VAL A 369 9.06 6.61 7.24
CA VAL A 369 8.03 5.82 7.90
C VAL A 369 8.08 4.42 7.30
N HIS A 370 8.52 3.45 8.09
CA HIS A 370 8.53 2.08 7.63
C HIS A 370 7.10 1.56 7.57
N VAL A 371 6.63 1.22 6.37
CA VAL A 371 5.32 0.57 6.19
C VAL A 371 5.48 -0.66 5.33
N SER A 372 5.21 -1.83 5.91
CA SER A 372 5.10 -3.08 5.16
C SER A 372 3.64 -3.31 4.79
N MET A 373 3.31 -3.14 3.51
CA MET A 373 1.96 -3.46 3.04
C MET A 373 1.76 -4.98 3.09
N PRO A 374 0.72 -5.48 3.79
CA PRO A 374 0.37 -6.89 3.72
C PRO A 374 -0.03 -7.24 2.28
N ASN A 375 0.25 -8.47 1.85
CA ASN A 375 -0.20 -8.97 0.55
C ASN A 375 -1.73 -8.86 0.44
N ASP A 376 -2.24 -8.53 -0.76
CA ASP A 376 -3.67 -8.54 -1.06
C ASP A 376 -4.30 -9.85 -0.58
N ILE A 377 -5.28 -9.74 0.33
CA ILE A 377 -5.98 -10.90 0.85
C ILE A 377 -7.10 -11.24 -0.13
N LYS A 378 -6.92 -12.33 -0.88
CA LYS A 378 -7.93 -12.82 -1.83
C LYS A 378 -8.80 -13.92 -1.21
N PRO A 379 -10.08 -14.00 -1.56
CA PRO A 379 -10.92 -15.12 -1.16
C PRO A 379 -10.30 -16.46 -1.59
N PRO A 380 -10.43 -17.53 -0.80
CA PRO A 380 -10.05 -18.86 -1.23
C PRO A 380 -11.03 -19.32 -2.32
N TYR A 381 -10.54 -19.60 -3.53
CA TYR A 381 -11.37 -20.12 -4.61
C TYR A 381 -11.14 -21.61 -4.82
N ILE A 382 -12.21 -22.31 -5.18
CA ILE A 382 -12.13 -23.64 -5.78
C ILE A 382 -11.59 -23.47 -7.21
N ARG A 383 -10.60 -24.28 -7.58
CA ARG A 383 -9.92 -24.23 -8.88
C ARG A 383 -10.53 -25.30 -9.79
N GLY A 384 -11.23 -24.90 -10.86
CA GLY A 384 -11.73 -25.79 -11.89
C GLY A 384 -10.81 -25.83 -13.10
N HIS A 385 -10.56 -27.01 -13.66
CA HIS A 385 -9.89 -27.17 -14.93
C HIS A 385 -10.93 -27.17 -16.05
N VAL A 386 -10.82 -26.27 -17.03
CA VAL A 386 -11.85 -26.11 -18.07
C VAL A 386 -12.04 -27.35 -18.94
N ASP A 387 -10.96 -28.07 -19.27
CA ASP A 387 -11.05 -29.24 -20.17
C ASP A 387 -11.51 -30.51 -19.43
N SER A 388 -10.86 -30.91 -18.34
CA SER A 388 -11.25 -32.11 -17.58
C SER A 388 -12.53 -31.91 -16.75
N LYS A 389 -13.04 -30.68 -16.66
CA LYS A 389 -14.17 -30.26 -15.82
C LYS A 389 -14.05 -30.70 -14.36
N GLN A 390 -12.84 -30.95 -13.86
CA GLN A 390 -12.61 -31.27 -12.46
C GLN A 390 -12.39 -30.01 -11.62
N PHE A 391 -12.88 -30.00 -10.38
CA PHE A 391 -12.61 -28.95 -9.41
C PHE A 391 -11.74 -29.43 -8.24
N HIS A 392 -10.94 -28.50 -7.72
CA HIS A 392 -9.91 -28.76 -6.73
C HIS A 392 -9.95 -27.72 -5.60
N VAL A 393 -9.76 -28.20 -4.38
CA VAL A 393 -9.55 -27.35 -3.19
C VAL A 393 -8.09 -26.93 -3.07
N LYS A 394 -7.83 -25.90 -2.26
CA LYS A 394 -6.47 -25.39 -1.99
C LYS A 394 -5.56 -26.52 -1.46
N GLY A 395 -4.36 -26.65 -2.01
CA GLY A 395 -3.36 -27.63 -1.61
C GLY A 395 -3.46 -28.99 -2.32
N CYS A 396 -4.38 -29.15 -3.28
CA CYS A 396 -4.40 -30.31 -4.15
C CYS A 396 -3.28 -30.23 -5.20
N GLN A 397 -2.42 -31.24 -5.27
CA GLN A 397 -1.31 -31.30 -6.23
C GLN A 397 -1.76 -31.14 -7.69
N PHE A 398 -2.92 -31.69 -8.07
CA PHE A 398 -3.45 -31.57 -9.43
C PHE A 398 -4.02 -30.18 -9.69
N GLY A 399 -4.71 -29.62 -8.69
CA GLY A 399 -5.21 -28.25 -8.75
C GLY A 399 -4.07 -27.25 -8.92
N ASP A 400 -2.92 -27.49 -8.30
CA ASP A 400 -1.75 -26.62 -8.37
C ASP A 400 -1.06 -26.60 -9.75
N LEU A 401 -1.23 -27.66 -10.54
CA LEU A 401 -0.72 -27.77 -11.91
C LEU A 401 -1.60 -27.07 -12.96
N ILE A 402 -2.81 -26.65 -12.61
CA ILE A 402 -3.72 -25.96 -13.55
C ILE A 402 -3.12 -24.59 -13.90
N THR A 403 -2.77 -24.41 -15.17
CA THR A 403 -2.27 -23.13 -15.69
C THR A 403 -3.39 -22.10 -15.79
N PHE A 404 -3.05 -20.81 -15.81
CA PHE A 404 -4.05 -19.74 -15.86
C PHE A 404 -4.98 -19.81 -17.07
N ALA A 405 -4.51 -20.34 -18.21
CA ALA A 405 -5.32 -20.49 -19.42
C ALA A 405 -6.48 -21.49 -19.26
N HIS A 406 -6.29 -22.51 -18.42
CA HIS A 406 -7.28 -23.56 -18.17
C HIS A 406 -7.96 -23.45 -16.80
N LEU A 407 -7.70 -22.36 -16.07
CA LEU A 407 -8.18 -22.17 -14.71
C LEU A 407 -9.51 -21.39 -14.69
N ARG A 408 -10.57 -22.06 -14.25
CA ARG A 408 -11.81 -21.43 -13.79
C ARG A 408 -11.82 -21.35 -12.27
N LYS A 409 -12.37 -20.27 -11.71
CA LYS A 409 -12.48 -20.08 -10.25
C LYS A 409 -13.93 -20.13 -9.82
N PHE A 410 -14.21 -20.88 -8.75
CA PHE A 410 -15.54 -20.95 -8.15
C PHE A 410 -15.51 -20.51 -6.69
N PRO A 411 -16.52 -19.76 -6.24
CA PRO A 411 -16.63 -19.30 -4.85
C PRO A 411 -16.91 -20.42 -3.84
N SER A 412 -17.49 -21.54 -4.29
CA SER A 412 -17.83 -22.69 -3.43
C SER A 412 -17.84 -24.00 -4.24
N THR A 413 -17.80 -25.13 -3.53
CA THR A 413 -18.00 -26.45 -4.13
C THR A 413 -19.37 -26.54 -4.81
N THR A 414 -20.42 -26.04 -4.16
CA THR A 414 -21.78 -25.98 -4.72
C THR A 414 -21.83 -25.20 -6.04
N ALA A 415 -21.09 -24.09 -6.16
CA ALA A 415 -21.01 -23.34 -7.42
C ALA A 415 -20.25 -24.10 -8.53
N ALA A 416 -19.19 -24.82 -8.18
CA ALA A 416 -18.47 -25.66 -9.13
C ALA A 416 -19.38 -26.78 -9.65
N LEU A 417 -20.06 -27.48 -8.73
CA LEU A 417 -21.05 -28.52 -9.03
C LEU A 417 -22.16 -27.96 -9.91
N ALA A 418 -22.78 -26.84 -9.53
CA ALA A 418 -23.84 -26.20 -10.31
C ALA A 418 -23.36 -25.83 -11.73
N ALA A 419 -22.09 -25.49 -11.90
CA ALA A 419 -21.50 -25.22 -13.22
C ALA A 419 -21.15 -26.49 -14.02
N GLY A 420 -21.46 -27.69 -13.51
CA GLY A 420 -21.21 -28.98 -14.15
C GLY A 420 -19.81 -29.54 -13.92
N PHE A 421 -19.05 -29.02 -12.94
CA PHE A 421 -17.72 -29.53 -12.63
C PHE A 421 -17.80 -30.64 -11.57
N ASP A 422 -17.01 -31.69 -11.75
CA ASP A 422 -16.95 -32.84 -10.84
C ASP A 422 -15.76 -32.75 -9.88
N GLY A 423 -15.87 -33.40 -8.74
CA GLY A 423 -14.81 -33.44 -7.74
C GLY A 423 -13.59 -34.20 -8.25
N CYS A 424 -12.40 -33.67 -7.95
CA CYS A 424 -11.17 -34.43 -8.14
C CYS A 424 -11.16 -35.65 -7.20
N ALA A 425 -10.91 -36.84 -7.76
CA ALA A 425 -10.86 -38.12 -7.03
C ALA A 425 -9.93 -38.13 -5.81
N VAL A 426 -8.93 -37.23 -5.76
CA VAL A 426 -7.95 -37.18 -4.66
C VAL A 426 -8.33 -36.20 -3.56
N CYS A 427 -8.80 -34.99 -3.90
CA CYS A 427 -9.09 -33.97 -2.88
C CYS A 427 -10.57 -33.78 -2.55
N GLN A 428 -11.48 -34.27 -3.40
CA GLN A 428 -12.93 -34.19 -3.25
C GLN A 428 -13.59 -35.49 -3.76
N PRO A 429 -13.20 -36.68 -3.24
CA PRO A 429 -13.68 -37.98 -3.73
C PRO A 429 -15.19 -38.16 -3.65
N GLU A 430 -15.86 -37.53 -2.69
CA GLU A 430 -17.31 -37.59 -2.49
C GLU A 430 -18.13 -36.96 -3.62
N PHE A 431 -17.50 -36.08 -4.42
CA PHE A 431 -18.09 -35.43 -5.59
C PHE A 431 -17.47 -35.92 -6.90
N HIS A 432 -16.60 -36.93 -6.84
CA HIS A 432 -15.96 -37.46 -8.03
C HIS A 432 -16.92 -38.34 -8.82
N VAL A 433 -17.03 -38.08 -10.12
CA VAL A 433 -17.78 -38.92 -11.04
C VAL A 433 -16.86 -39.37 -12.18
N PRO A 434 -16.63 -40.68 -12.33
CA PRO A 434 -15.82 -41.19 -13.44
C PRO A 434 -16.58 -41.21 -14.78
N GLU A 435 -17.89 -40.97 -14.74
CA GLU A 435 -18.78 -40.95 -15.89
C GLU A 435 -18.86 -39.54 -16.51
N PHE A 436 -18.66 -39.46 -17.82
CA PHE A 436 -18.75 -38.23 -18.62
C PHE A 436 -19.34 -38.52 -20.01
N GLY A 437 -19.69 -37.50 -20.78
CA GLY A 437 -20.26 -37.63 -22.11
C GLY A 437 -19.50 -36.79 -23.12
N ASP A 438 -19.37 -37.30 -24.34
CA ASP A 438 -18.80 -36.55 -25.47
C ASP A 438 -19.84 -36.41 -26.56
N LEU A 439 -19.93 -35.19 -27.12
CA LEU A 439 -20.83 -34.84 -28.20
C LEU A 439 -20.03 -34.33 -29.40
N SER A 440 -20.05 -35.09 -30.49
CA SER A 440 -19.49 -34.70 -31.79
C SER A 440 -20.59 -34.24 -32.72
N ILE A 441 -20.42 -33.09 -33.37
CA ILE A 441 -21.35 -32.54 -34.36
C ILE A 441 -20.65 -32.42 -35.70
N VAL A 442 -21.27 -33.01 -36.72
CA VAL A 442 -20.79 -33.00 -38.10
C VAL A 442 -21.82 -32.25 -38.95
N VAL A 443 -21.42 -31.13 -39.56
CA VAL A 443 -22.29 -30.30 -40.40
C VAL A 443 -21.75 -30.26 -41.83
N GLU A 444 -22.50 -30.84 -42.76
CA GLU A 444 -22.17 -30.94 -44.19
C GLU A 444 -22.85 -29.82 -44.99
N HIS A 445 -22.11 -29.20 -45.92
CA HIS A 445 -22.66 -28.21 -46.85
C HIS A 445 -22.98 -28.88 -48.20
N PRO A 446 -24.27 -28.99 -48.60
CA PRO A 446 -24.63 -29.60 -49.87
C PRO A 446 -24.31 -28.69 -51.05
N GLU A 447 -24.37 -29.27 -52.25
CA GLU A 447 -24.15 -28.56 -53.52
C GLU A 447 -25.12 -27.37 -53.66
N GLY A 448 -24.56 -26.16 -53.80
CA GLY A 448 -25.32 -24.91 -53.93
C GLY A 448 -25.36 -24.01 -52.67
N VAL A 449 -24.89 -24.48 -51.51
CA VAL A 449 -24.63 -23.63 -50.33
C VAL A 449 -23.17 -23.20 -50.35
N GLN A 450 -22.87 -21.92 -50.13
CA GLN A 450 -21.50 -21.40 -50.16
C GLN A 450 -20.68 -22.05 -49.03
N PRO A 451 -19.66 -22.87 -49.34
CA PRO A 451 -18.75 -23.41 -48.33
C PRO A 451 -18.00 -22.26 -47.65
N GLY A 452 -17.85 -22.32 -46.33
CA GLY A 452 -17.10 -21.33 -45.55
C GLY A 452 -17.94 -20.34 -44.74
N LEU A 453 -19.27 -20.49 -44.68
CA LEU A 453 -20.04 -19.85 -43.61
C LEU A 453 -19.71 -20.53 -42.28
N PRO A 454 -19.33 -19.78 -41.23
CA PRO A 454 -19.07 -20.37 -39.92
C PRO A 454 -20.30 -21.11 -39.40
N VAL A 455 -20.08 -22.31 -38.88
CA VAL A 455 -21.08 -23.09 -38.17
C VAL A 455 -20.93 -22.81 -36.68
N THR A 456 -21.99 -22.31 -36.06
CA THR A 456 -22.06 -22.19 -34.60
C THR A 456 -22.93 -23.30 -34.05
N VAL A 457 -22.43 -24.03 -33.06
CA VAL A 457 -23.21 -25.04 -32.33
C VAL A 457 -23.31 -24.62 -30.88
N ARG A 458 -24.52 -24.67 -30.33
CA ARG A 458 -24.79 -24.45 -28.93
C ARG A 458 -25.51 -25.65 -28.34
N ALA A 459 -24.96 -26.19 -27.25
CA ALA A 459 -25.55 -27.27 -26.46
C ALA A 459 -25.99 -26.75 -25.09
N THR A 460 -27.24 -27.02 -24.71
CA THR A 460 -27.84 -26.67 -23.41
C THR A 460 -28.60 -27.86 -22.84
N TYR A 461 -28.74 -28.01 -21.53
CA TYR A 461 -29.61 -29.06 -21.00
C TYR A 461 -31.06 -28.88 -21.45
N ALA A 462 -31.74 -30.01 -21.67
CA ALA A 462 -33.16 -30.04 -21.99
C ALA A 462 -34.06 -29.78 -20.76
N GLY A 463 -33.52 -29.72 -19.54
CA GLY A 463 -34.25 -29.44 -18.30
C GLY A 463 -33.35 -29.29 -17.06
N ASP A 464 -33.97 -29.19 -15.88
CA ASP A 464 -33.27 -29.04 -14.59
C ASP A 464 -32.65 -30.39 -14.16
N LEU A 465 -31.33 -30.52 -14.29
CA LEU A 465 -30.59 -31.69 -13.83
C LEU A 465 -30.11 -31.48 -12.39
N VAL A 466 -30.21 -32.49 -11.52
CA VAL A 466 -29.74 -32.41 -10.13
C VAL A 466 -28.67 -33.49 -9.89
N ARG A 467 -27.49 -33.09 -9.40
CA ARG A 467 -26.45 -34.00 -8.90
C ARG A 467 -26.01 -33.57 -7.51
N PHE A 468 -25.81 -34.53 -6.61
CA PHE A 468 -25.38 -34.26 -5.23
C PHE A 468 -26.28 -33.26 -4.48
N GLY A 469 -27.58 -33.24 -4.79
CA GLY A 469 -28.54 -32.28 -4.23
C GLY A 469 -28.42 -30.85 -4.76
N VAL A 470 -27.60 -30.63 -5.79
CA VAL A 470 -27.39 -29.33 -6.44
C VAL A 470 -27.99 -29.36 -7.85
N THR A 471 -28.86 -28.39 -8.15
CA THR A 471 -29.34 -28.18 -9.52
C THR A 471 -28.21 -27.66 -10.38
N LEU A 472 -27.92 -28.37 -11.46
CA LEU A 472 -26.93 -28.01 -12.46
C LEU A 472 -27.52 -26.95 -13.38
N VAL A 473 -26.78 -25.87 -13.56
CA VAL A 473 -27.07 -24.78 -14.48
C VAL A 473 -25.76 -24.42 -15.19
N PRO A 474 -25.14 -25.35 -15.94
CA PRO A 474 -23.91 -25.04 -16.64
C PRO A 474 -24.18 -23.94 -17.65
N ALA A 475 -23.14 -23.16 -17.93
CA ALA A 475 -23.17 -22.28 -19.09
C ALA A 475 -23.46 -23.12 -20.33
N ALA A 476 -24.19 -22.55 -21.28
CA ALA A 476 -24.34 -23.19 -22.58
C ALA A 476 -22.93 -23.45 -23.16
N GLU A 477 -22.68 -24.67 -23.60
CA GLU A 477 -21.45 -25.00 -24.30
C GLU A 477 -21.66 -24.54 -25.74
N GLU A 478 -20.82 -23.62 -26.20
CA GLU A 478 -20.94 -23.02 -27.54
C GLU A 478 -19.57 -23.08 -28.22
N ASP A 479 -19.56 -23.53 -29.46
CA ASP A 479 -18.37 -23.59 -30.29
C ASP A 479 -18.68 -23.10 -31.71
N VAL A 480 -17.67 -22.56 -32.38
CA VAL A 480 -17.78 -21.98 -33.72
C VAL A 480 -16.68 -22.54 -34.60
N SER A 481 -17.08 -23.22 -35.66
CA SER A 481 -16.18 -23.71 -36.69
C SER A 481 -16.27 -22.80 -37.91
N ALA A 482 -15.23 -21.99 -38.14
CA ALA A 482 -15.08 -21.21 -39.37
C ALA A 482 -14.44 -22.03 -40.51
N GLU A 483 -13.72 -23.11 -40.17
CA GLU A 483 -12.98 -23.93 -41.12
C GLU A 483 -13.80 -25.12 -41.61
N THR A 484 -13.76 -25.39 -42.91
CA THR A 484 -14.33 -26.61 -43.51
C THR A 484 -13.22 -27.58 -43.87
N ILE A 485 -13.46 -28.87 -43.62
CA ILE A 485 -12.60 -29.96 -44.06
C ILE A 485 -13.34 -30.71 -45.17
N MET A 486 -12.63 -31.08 -46.24
CA MET A 486 -13.19 -31.91 -47.29
C MET A 486 -13.26 -33.36 -46.83
N SER A 487 -14.46 -33.84 -46.51
CA SER A 487 -14.73 -35.23 -46.10
C SER A 487 -15.51 -35.95 -47.20
N ASN A 488 -14.92 -36.98 -47.81
CA ASN A 488 -15.51 -37.71 -48.93
C ASN A 488 -16.00 -36.81 -50.10
N GLY A 489 -15.30 -35.70 -50.32
CA GLY A 489 -15.65 -34.71 -51.37
C GLY A 489 -16.72 -33.69 -50.96
N VAL A 490 -17.22 -33.74 -49.72
CA VAL A 490 -18.20 -32.79 -49.17
C VAL A 490 -17.50 -31.84 -48.19
N PRO A 491 -17.70 -30.51 -48.28
CA PRO A 491 -17.23 -29.57 -47.26
C PRO A 491 -17.97 -29.78 -45.94
N THR A 492 -17.22 -30.01 -44.87
CA THR A 492 -17.76 -30.43 -43.57
C THR A 492 -17.12 -29.67 -42.42
N HIS A 493 -17.93 -29.23 -41.46
CA HIS A 493 -17.47 -28.75 -40.15
C HIS A 493 -17.54 -29.87 -39.12
N PHE A 494 -16.53 -29.92 -38.26
CA PHE A 494 -16.46 -30.83 -37.12
C PHE A 494 -16.35 -29.98 -35.86
N LEU A 495 -17.27 -30.19 -34.91
CA LEU A 495 -17.25 -29.56 -33.59
C LEU A 495 -17.39 -30.64 -32.53
N THR A 496 -16.69 -30.49 -31.41
CA THR A 496 -16.67 -31.49 -30.33
C THR A 496 -16.82 -30.80 -28.97
N PHE A 497 -17.72 -31.32 -28.15
CA PHE A 497 -17.84 -30.98 -26.75
C PHE A 497 -17.50 -32.21 -25.91
N ASP A 498 -16.39 -32.12 -25.16
CA ASP A 498 -15.90 -33.20 -24.32
C ASP A 498 -16.30 -32.98 -22.86
N HIS A 499 -16.34 -34.07 -22.08
CA HIS A 499 -16.61 -34.04 -20.64
C HIS A 499 -17.94 -33.34 -20.25
N LEU A 500 -18.96 -33.48 -21.10
CA LEU A 500 -20.33 -33.11 -20.77
C LEU A 500 -20.89 -34.02 -19.69
N VAL A 501 -21.89 -33.56 -18.93
CA VAL A 501 -22.63 -34.46 -18.04
C VAL A 501 -23.56 -35.36 -18.89
N PRO A 502 -23.54 -36.69 -18.70
CA PRO A 502 -24.42 -37.61 -19.42
C PRO A 502 -25.90 -37.38 -19.07
N ALA A 503 -26.63 -36.70 -19.96
CA ALA A 503 -28.02 -36.30 -19.76
C ALA A 503 -28.73 -36.01 -21.10
N ASP A 504 -29.96 -35.51 -21.03
CA ASP A 504 -30.66 -34.96 -22.20
C ASP A 504 -30.22 -33.52 -22.44
N TRP A 505 -29.76 -33.26 -23.67
CA TRP A 505 -29.30 -31.97 -24.16
C TRP A 505 -30.13 -31.52 -25.35
N THR A 506 -30.27 -30.22 -25.51
CA THR A 506 -30.78 -29.56 -26.70
C THR A 506 -29.60 -28.96 -27.44
N VAL A 507 -29.46 -29.31 -28.72
CA VAL A 507 -28.37 -28.87 -29.60
C VAL A 507 -28.95 -28.03 -30.72
N LEU A 508 -28.49 -26.79 -30.81
CA LEU A 508 -28.81 -25.83 -31.86
C LEU A 508 -27.58 -25.66 -32.75
N ALA A 509 -27.70 -25.95 -34.04
CA ALA A 509 -26.68 -25.66 -35.04
C ALA A 509 -27.17 -24.54 -35.97
N THR A 510 -26.30 -23.57 -36.27
CA THR A 510 -26.60 -22.45 -37.17
C THR A 510 -25.51 -22.24 -38.21
N ALA A 511 -25.90 -21.82 -39.41
CA ALA A 511 -25.01 -21.43 -40.50
C ALA A 511 -25.72 -20.39 -41.39
N GLY A 512 -25.27 -19.13 -41.33
CA GLY A 512 -25.95 -18.03 -42.04
C GLY A 512 -27.42 -17.88 -41.60
N THR A 513 -28.36 -18.03 -42.54
CA THR A 513 -29.80 -17.96 -42.27
C THR A 513 -30.44 -19.31 -41.94
N TRP A 514 -29.67 -20.41 -41.99
CA TRP A 514 -30.16 -21.74 -41.64
C TRP A 514 -29.90 -22.02 -40.16
N SER A 515 -30.89 -22.65 -39.51
CA SER A 515 -30.77 -23.17 -38.16
C SER A 515 -31.55 -24.47 -38.00
N VAL A 516 -31.07 -25.34 -37.12
CA VAL A 516 -31.75 -26.57 -36.75
C VAL A 516 -31.50 -26.87 -35.27
N GLU A 517 -32.54 -27.33 -34.59
CA GLU A 517 -32.52 -27.68 -33.18
C GLU A 517 -32.98 -29.12 -32.99
N THR A 518 -32.32 -29.88 -32.12
CA THR A 518 -32.76 -31.21 -31.72
C THR A 518 -32.49 -31.46 -30.24
N ALA A 519 -33.32 -32.27 -29.61
CA ALA A 519 -32.97 -32.92 -28.35
C ALA A 519 -32.12 -34.18 -28.64
N VAL A 520 -31.12 -34.45 -27.80
CA VAL A 520 -30.24 -35.61 -27.87
C VAL A 520 -29.94 -36.12 -26.46
N ARG A 521 -30.00 -37.43 -26.27
CA ARG A 521 -29.45 -38.07 -25.06
C ARG A 521 -27.96 -38.26 -25.26
N VAL A 522 -27.13 -37.50 -24.53
CA VAL A 522 -25.68 -37.70 -24.54
C VAL A 522 -25.35 -38.98 -23.77
N GLY A 523 -24.65 -39.89 -24.45
CA GLY A 523 -24.22 -41.18 -23.95
C GLY A 523 -23.21 -41.07 -22.81
N THR A 524 -23.13 -42.13 -22.01
CA THR A 524 -22.19 -42.25 -20.89
C THR A 524 -20.91 -42.94 -21.35
N ARG A 525 -19.78 -42.33 -21.00
CA ARG A 525 -18.43 -42.86 -21.10
C ARG A 525 -17.81 -42.90 -19.70
N VAL A 526 -16.90 -43.84 -19.47
CA VAL A 526 -16.23 -44.03 -18.19
C VAL A 526 -14.73 -43.98 -18.41
N LEU A 527 -14.02 -43.12 -17.66
CA LEU A 527 -12.57 -43.14 -17.61
C LEU A 527 -12.12 -44.20 -16.61
N ALA A 528 -11.54 -45.29 -17.11
CA ALA A 528 -11.01 -46.36 -16.28
C ALA A 528 -9.70 -45.90 -15.57
N PRO A 529 -9.32 -46.55 -14.45
CA PRO A 529 -8.11 -46.19 -13.71
C PRO A 529 -6.80 -46.30 -14.50
N ASP A 530 -6.78 -47.10 -15.58
CA ASP A 530 -5.63 -47.27 -16.48
C ASP A 530 -5.57 -46.20 -17.60
N GLY A 531 -6.53 -45.25 -17.60
CA GLY A 531 -6.64 -44.18 -18.59
C GLY A 531 -7.41 -44.57 -19.85
N SER A 532 -7.91 -45.79 -19.97
CA SER A 532 -8.80 -46.17 -21.07
C SER A 532 -10.19 -45.58 -20.88
N VAL A 533 -10.88 -45.28 -21.99
CA VAL A 533 -12.26 -44.75 -21.98
C VAL A 533 -13.19 -45.81 -22.54
N GLU A 534 -14.10 -46.30 -21.70
CA GLU A 534 -15.16 -47.23 -22.07
C GLU A 534 -16.49 -46.50 -22.32
N GLY A 535 -17.43 -47.11 -23.04
CA GLY A 535 -18.74 -46.54 -23.35
C GLY A 535 -18.85 -45.97 -24.76
N LYS A 536 -19.92 -45.22 -25.01
CA LYS A 536 -20.32 -44.74 -26.36
C LYS A 536 -20.29 -43.23 -26.46
N GLY A 537 -19.69 -42.72 -27.53
CA GLY A 537 -19.76 -41.31 -27.89
C GLY A 537 -21.11 -40.96 -28.52
N THR A 538 -21.50 -39.68 -28.47
CA THR A 538 -22.71 -39.22 -29.15
C THR A 538 -22.33 -38.42 -30.38
N GLN A 539 -22.74 -38.85 -31.56
CA GLN A 539 -22.54 -38.09 -32.80
C GLN A 539 -23.86 -37.58 -33.35
N LEU A 540 -23.91 -36.31 -33.73
CA LEU A 540 -25.01 -35.70 -34.48
C LEU A 540 -24.52 -35.29 -35.87
N ARG A 541 -25.34 -35.56 -36.89
CA ARG A 541 -25.09 -35.14 -38.27
C ARG A 541 -26.18 -34.24 -38.79
N ALA A 542 -25.80 -33.14 -39.43
CA ALA A 542 -26.72 -32.26 -40.14
C ALA A 542 -26.19 -31.92 -41.54
N THR A 543 -27.11 -31.59 -42.44
CA THR A 543 -26.80 -31.03 -43.74
C THR A 543 -27.46 -29.66 -43.84
N VAL A 544 -26.69 -28.61 -44.16
CA VAL A 544 -27.22 -27.24 -44.27
C VAL A 544 -28.36 -27.20 -45.28
N GLY A 545 -29.46 -26.54 -44.93
CA GLY A 545 -30.66 -26.45 -45.77
C GLY A 545 -31.63 -27.64 -45.65
N LYS A 546 -31.28 -28.70 -44.91
CA LYS A 546 -32.20 -29.79 -44.57
C LYS A 546 -32.80 -29.59 -43.17
N PRO A 547 -34.05 -30.04 -42.94
CA PRO A 547 -34.62 -30.08 -41.60
C PRO A 547 -34.11 -31.32 -40.85
N GLY A 548 -33.27 -31.12 -39.83
CA GLY A 548 -32.94 -32.14 -38.84
C GLY A 548 -31.45 -32.34 -38.54
N LEU A 549 -31.17 -32.69 -37.29
CA LEU A 549 -29.93 -33.29 -36.80
C LEU A 549 -30.22 -34.78 -36.55
N VAL A 550 -29.51 -35.68 -37.24
CA VAL A 550 -29.67 -37.13 -37.09
C VAL A 550 -28.62 -37.65 -36.11
N GLN A 551 -29.06 -38.32 -35.06
CA GLN A 551 -28.15 -39.01 -34.14
C GLN A 551 -27.60 -40.27 -34.81
N VAL A 552 -26.27 -40.35 -34.86
CA VAL A 552 -25.53 -41.56 -35.26
C VAL A 552 -24.99 -42.17 -33.97
N ILE A 553 -25.38 -43.42 -33.70
CA ILE A 553 -24.88 -44.16 -32.53
C ILE A 553 -23.55 -44.81 -32.91
N GLU A 554 -22.47 -44.44 -32.21
CA GLU A 554 -21.20 -45.17 -32.21
C GLU A 554 -21.09 -46.00 -30.92
#